data_AF-A0A151UFT7-F1
#
_entry.id   AF-A0A151UFT7-F1
#
_cell.length_a   1.000
_cell.length_b   1.000
_cell.length_c   1.000
_cell.angle_alpha   90.00
_cell.angle_beta   90.00
_cell.angle_gamma   90.00
#
_symmetry.space_group_name_H-M   'P 1'
#
loop_
_entity.id
_entity.type
_entity.pdbx_description
1 polymer ?
#
loop_
_entity_poly.entity_id
_entity_poly.type
_entity_poly.pdbx_seq_one_letter_code
_entity_poly.pdbx_strand_id
1 'polypeptide(L)' 'MLQNLQQLLAQDLATQQRFIALGMPSERTRVVGNIKFDIRAPEDFVEQAVQLQQTWQLAHRKIITPIVWERCGYGTP' A
#
# COMPACT_ATOMS: atom_id res chain seq x y z
N MET A 1 11.79 -12.62 17.81
CA MET A 1 11.61 -12.61 16.33
C MET A 1 12.03 -11.28 15.70
N LEU A 2 11.61 -10.11 16.20
CA LEU A 2 11.91 -8.81 15.57
C LEU A 2 13.28 -8.19 15.93
N GLN A 3 14.06 -8.82 16.81
CA GLN A 3 15.33 -8.26 17.32
C GLN A 3 16.45 -8.16 16.27
N ASN A 4 16.34 -8.92 15.17
CA ASN A 4 17.30 -8.88 14.07
C ASN A 4 16.97 -7.79 13.02
N LEU A 5 15.82 -7.11 13.13
CA LEU A 5 15.50 -5.97 12.27
C LEU A 5 16.17 -4.72 12.83
N GLN A 6 17.03 -4.08 12.03
CA GLN A 6 17.68 -2.83 12.45
C GLN A 6 16.70 -1.66 12.48
N GLN A 7 15.75 -1.62 11.53
CA GLN A 7 14.80 -0.52 11.41
C GLN A 7 13.49 -1.01 10.78
N LEU A 8 12.38 -0.40 11.19
CA LEU A 8 11.06 -0.59 10.60
C LEU A 8 10.59 0.72 9.98
N LEU A 9 10.32 0.69 8.68
CA LEU A 9 9.68 1.77 7.94
C LEU A 9 8.22 1.39 7.69
N ALA A 10 7.31 1.94 8.49
CA ALA A 10 5.90 1.64 8.45
C ALA A 10 5.14 2.56 7.49
N GLN A 11 4.10 2.04 6.82
CA GLN A 11 3.22 2.84 5.97
C GLN A 11 2.40 3.84 6.79
N ASP A 12 1.86 3.38 7.91
CA ASP A 12 0.97 4.16 8.76
C ASP A 12 1.20 3.84 10.25
N LEU A 13 0.56 4.65 11.09
CA LEU A 13 0.64 4.53 12.54
C LEU A 13 0.08 3.19 13.05
N ALA A 14 -1.01 2.70 12.47
CA ALA A 14 -1.61 1.43 12.86
C ALA A 14 -0.64 0.25 12.64
N THR A 15 0.09 0.27 11.52
CA THR A 15 1.13 -0.71 11.22
C THR A 15 2.28 -0.60 12.20
N GLN A 16 2.78 0.62 12.45
CA GLN A 16 3.86 0.85 13.41
C GLN A 16 3.51 0.29 14.80
N GLN A 17 2.32 0.61 15.30
CA GLN A 17 1.83 0.17 16.61
C GLN A 17 1.75 -1.36 16.72
N ARG A 18 1.27 -2.05 15.66
CA ARG A 18 1.26 -3.52 15.63
C ARG A 18 2.65 -4.10 15.79
N PHE A 19 3.66 -3.57 15.11
CA PHE A 19 5.02 -4.07 15.23
C PHE A 19 5.67 -3.73 16.57
N ILE A 20 5.37 -2.58 17.16
CA ILE A 20 5.80 -2.25 18.52
C ILE A 20 5.21 -3.25 19.52
N ALA A 21 3.91 -3.56 19.41
CA ALA A 21 3.24 -4.55 20.25
C ALA A 21 3.84 -5.96 20.13
N LEU A 22 4.44 -6.29 18.98
CA LEU A 22 5.15 -7.55 18.74
C LEU A 22 6.62 -7.54 19.23
N GLY A 23 7.06 -6.45 19.85
CA GLY A 23 8.40 -6.32 20.44
C GLY A 23 9.42 -5.57 19.58
N MET A 24 8.99 -4.77 18.61
CA MET A 24 9.88 -3.83 17.91
C MET A 24 10.19 -2.60 18.79
N PRO A 25 11.47 -2.22 18.99
CA PRO A 25 11.81 -1.01 19.74
C PRO A 25 11.30 0.24 19.03
N SER A 26 10.56 1.10 19.74
CA SER A 26 9.93 2.30 19.19
C SER A 26 10.90 3.24 18.47
N GLU A 27 12.10 3.39 19.02
CA GLU A 27 13.20 4.22 18.52
C GLU A 27 13.79 3.72 17.19
N ARG A 28 13.49 2.47 16.81
CA ARG A 28 13.89 1.87 15.53
C ARG A 28 12.74 1.83 14.53
N THR A 29 11.65 2.56 14.79
CA THR A 29 10.49 2.61 13.91
C THR A 29 10.23 4.02 13.41
N ARG A 30 9.81 4.14 12.14
CA ARG A 30 9.39 5.41 11.55
C ARG A 30 8.25 5.19 10.57
N VAL A 31 7.25 6.07 10.58
CA VAL A 31 6.21 6.11 9.55
C VAL A 31 6.73 6.91 8.36
N VAL A 32 6.71 6.32 7.16
CA VAL A 32 7.24 6.95 5.93
C VAL A 32 6.23 6.99 4.78
N GLY A 33 5.01 6.48 4.97
CA GLY A 33 4.06 6.31 3.87
C GLY A 33 4.40 5.09 3.01
N ASN A 34 3.94 5.07 1.77
CA ASN A 34 4.04 3.89 0.91
C ASN A 34 4.89 4.17 -0.34
N ILE A 35 6.11 3.63 -0.31
CA ILE A 35 7.11 3.74 -1.38
C ILE A 35 6.62 3.25 -2.75
N LYS A 36 5.60 2.37 -2.80
CA LYS A 36 5.06 1.87 -4.07
C LYS A 36 4.41 2.98 -4.90
N PHE A 37 4.03 4.10 -4.28
CA PHE A 37 3.48 5.26 -4.98
C PHE A 37 4.55 6.27 -5.42
N ASP A 38 5.77 6.16 -4.90
CA ASP A 38 6.89 6.99 -5.33
C ASP A 38 7.47 6.52 -6.67
N ILE A 39 7.14 5.29 -7.07
CA ILE A 39 7.58 4.66 -8.31
C ILE A 39 6.47 4.81 -9.36
N ARG A 40 6.84 5.32 -10.54
CA ARG A 40 5.94 5.37 -11.70
C ARG A 40 6.06 4.06 -12.48
N ALA A 41 4.91 3.55 -12.95
CA ALA A 41 4.92 2.40 -13.85
C ALA A 41 5.68 2.76 -15.15
N PRO A 42 6.52 1.87 -15.68
CA PRO A 42 7.10 2.02 -17.00
C PRO A 42 6.02 2.24 -18.07
N GLU A 43 6.34 3.03 -19.10
CA GLU A 43 5.39 3.39 -20.17
C GLU A 43 4.78 2.16 -20.86
N ASP A 44 5.57 1.10 -21.06
CA ASP A 44 5.15 -0.18 -21.64
C ASP A 44 3.93 -0.79 -20.91
N PHE A 45 3.83 -0.63 -19.59
CA PHE A 45 2.69 -1.14 -18.81
C PHE A 45 1.44 -0.28 -18.99
N VAL A 46 1.61 1.02 -19.24
CA VAL A 46 0.50 1.92 -19.56
C VAL A 46 -0.07 1.56 -20.93
N GLU A 47 0.80 1.29 -21.91
CA GLU A 47 0.37 0.84 -23.24
C GLU A 47 -0.37 -0.50 -23.20
N GLN A 48 0.14 -1.47 -22.43
CA GLN A 48 -0.55 -2.74 -22.21
C GLN A 48 -1.92 -2.56 -21.55
N ALA A 49 -2.06 -1.63 -20.61
CA ALA A 49 -3.35 -1.33 -19.99
C ALA A 49 -4.38 -0.81 -21.02
N VAL A 50 -3.95 0.04 -21.96
CA VAL A 50 -4.80 0.52 -23.07
C VAL A 50 -5.23 -0.64 -23.97
N GLN A 51 -4.30 -1.54 -24.32
CA GLN A 51 -4.62 -2.72 -25.13
C GLN A 51 -5.62 -3.64 -24.43
N LEU A 52 -5.46 -3.85 -23.12
CA LEU A 52 -6.40 -4.65 -22.32
C LEU A 52 -7.79 -4.00 -22.28
N GLN A 53 -7.87 -2.68 -22.14
CA GLN A 53 -9.14 -1.96 -22.14
C GLN A 53 -9.91 -2.14 -23.47
N GLN A 54 -9.20 -2.13 -24.59
CA GLN A 54 -9.77 -2.39 -25.92
C GLN A 54 -10.20 -3.85 -26.07
N THR A 55 -9.30 -4.78 -25.71
CA THR A 55 -9.52 -6.23 -25.83
C THR A 55 -10.74 -6.68 -25.02
N TRP A 56 -10.93 -6.11 -23.83
CA TRP A 56 -12.05 -6.43 -22.94
C TRP A 56 -13.30 -5.58 -23.21
N GLN A 57 -13.30 -4.75 -24.27
CA GLN A 57 -14.42 -3.89 -24.66
C GLN A 57 -14.90 -2.98 -23.51
N LEU A 58 -13.96 -2.45 -22.75
CA LEU A 58 -14.22 -1.65 -21.55
C LEU A 58 -14.41 -0.16 -21.84
N ALA A 59 -14.30 0.28 -23.09
CA ALA A 59 -14.39 1.68 -23.50
C ALA A 59 -15.68 2.39 -23.03
N HIS A 60 -16.77 1.66 -22.80
CA HIS A 60 -18.07 2.20 -22.36
C HIS A 60 -18.54 1.58 -21.03
N ARG A 61 -17.66 0.87 -20.32
CA ARG A 61 -17.99 0.20 -19.05
C ARG A 61 -17.25 0.89 -17.92
N LYS A 62 -17.97 1.17 -16.82
CA LYS A 62 -17.33 1.62 -15.59
C LYS A 62 -16.55 0.46 -14.99
N ILE A 63 -15.25 0.65 -14.79
CA ILE A 63 -14.40 -0.30 -14.07
C ILE A 63 -14.59 -0.03 -12.58
N ILE A 64 -15.02 -1.04 -11.84
CA ILE A 64 -15.17 -0.98 -10.38
C ILE A 64 -14.11 -1.89 -9.80
N THR A 65 -13.13 -1.31 -9.11
CA THR A 65 -12.19 -2.07 -8.30
C THR A 65 -12.74 -2.09 -6.88
N PRO A 66 -13.34 -3.20 -6.41
CA PRO A 66 -13.80 -3.28 -5.03
C PRO A 66 -12.58 -3.17 -4.12
N ILE A 67 -12.44 -2.03 -3.46
CA ILE A 67 -11.49 -1.85 -2.38
C ILE A 67 -12.08 -2.61 -1.18
N VAL A 68 -11.46 -3.72 -0.80
CA VAL A 68 -11.82 -4.43 0.43
C VAL A 68 -11.38 -3.56 1.61
N TRP A 69 -12.33 -2.80 2.15
CA TRP A 69 -12.18 -1.90 3.31
C TRP A 69 -12.16 -2.65 4.65
N GLU A 70 -11.58 -3.84 4.70
CA GLU A 70 -11.55 -4.62 5.93
C GLU A 70 -10.29 -4.25 6.75
N ARG A 71 -10.49 -3.37 7.75
CA ARG A 71 -9.60 -3.08 8.91
C ARG A 71 -8.59 -1.93 8.82
N CYS A 72 -8.95 -0.79 8.24
CA CYS A 72 -8.31 0.49 8.59
C CYS A 72 -9.21 1.28 9.55
N GLY A 73 -9.07 1.00 10.85
CA GLY A 73 -9.62 1.84 11.91
C GLY A 73 -8.87 3.17 11.98
N TYR A 74 -9.28 4.13 11.16
CA TYR A 74 -8.99 5.53 11.41
C TYR A 74 -10.15 6.09 12.22
N GLY A 75 -9.88 6.37 13.49
CA GLY A 75 -10.77 7.19 14.31
C GLY A 75 -11.03 8.50 13.59
N THR A 76 -12.29 8.77 13.30
CA THR A 76 -12.78 10.12 13.05
C THR A 76 -12.66 10.95 14.34
N PRO A 77 -12.43 12.27 14.25
CA PRO A 77 -12.70 13.16 15.37
C PRO A 77 -14.20 13.13 15.76
#